data_AF-A0A3A4ZQ71-F1
#
_entry.id   AF-A0A3A4ZQ71-F1
#
_cell.length_a   1.000
_cell.length_b   1.000
_cell.length_c   1.000
_cell.angle_alpha   90.00
_cell.angle_beta   90.00
_cell.angle_gamma   90.00
#
_symmetry.space_group_name_H-M   'P 1'
#
loop_
_entity.id
_entity.type
_entity.pdbx_description
1 polymer ?
#
loop_
_entity_poly.entity_id
_entity_poly.type
_entity_poly.pdbx_seq_one_letter_code
_entity_poly.pdbx_strand_id
1 'polypeptide(L)'
;MRKPLDTFDRPMRIALCALSAAAILCAAACEKESEPSDLGPRSPYGMIVGAGDCKLFETGSTDIDAPTNQDCFTWKYTADGTLELTHVNAGFNCCPGEITADITISDDAITIVEHELLGGCRCLCLYDVEYKIFKLPPGVYTIRFVEPYALGDPPLAVTVGLGSNPTGSFCVDRTHYPWYEPSGSPAEPTGRIVWTLDCDAKRTITPAVGEGAPPDMSCAEYRYESGGILRITHENAGFNCCAGEITAIITVEDGVITIVEREDRGDCDCICLWDVSYEIANVEPGAYVIRFVEPYRRADDEPLEFAANLAAGAAGVACAGRLRYPWSHERTQEEDWAFLDRLRGFILGYIGAAPCGGDGDCRYIAFGAKPCGGPWRYLVYSTLNADPVVLARIVDRYNAMNVVFNRRWGIASDCSIPPLPRPGCVLGSCADLHIGPR
;
A
#
# COMPACT_ATOMS: atom_id res chain seq x y z
N MET A 1 -12.63 23.82 55.06
CA MET A 1 -13.21 25.00 54.40
C MET A 1 -14.14 24.52 53.30
N ARG A 2 -15.46 24.69 53.48
CA ARG A 2 -16.51 24.31 52.53
C ARG A 2 -16.98 25.56 51.77
N LYS A 3 -17.19 25.46 50.46
CA LYS A 3 -18.26 26.14 49.72
C LYS A 3 -18.67 25.28 48.50
N PRO A 4 -19.96 24.97 48.32
CA PRO A 4 -20.51 24.24 47.17
C PRO A 4 -21.43 25.14 46.31
N LEU A 5 -22.17 24.49 45.39
CA LEU A 5 -23.40 24.88 44.66
C LEU A 5 -23.17 25.32 43.20
N ASP A 6 -24.04 25.02 42.24
CA ASP A 6 -25.01 23.94 42.04
C ASP A 6 -25.49 24.11 40.58
N THR A 7 -25.89 23.01 39.97
CA THR A 7 -26.68 22.92 38.73
C THR A 7 -27.98 23.72 38.82
N PHE A 8 -28.48 24.32 37.72
CA PHE A 8 -29.94 24.42 37.52
C PHE A 8 -30.35 24.56 36.05
N ASP A 9 -31.50 23.96 35.79
CA ASP A 9 -32.14 23.53 34.55
C ASP A 9 -33.34 24.45 34.20
N ARG A 10 -33.56 24.74 32.89
CA ARG A 10 -34.84 25.09 32.20
C ARG A 10 -35.65 26.35 32.64
N PRO A 11 -36.75 26.78 31.95
CA PRO A 11 -37.23 26.58 30.57
C PRO A 11 -37.74 27.86 29.84
N MET A 12 -38.11 27.65 28.56
CA MET A 12 -38.88 28.49 27.63
C MET A 12 -40.28 28.94 28.13
N ARG A 13 -40.66 30.21 27.90
CA ARG A 13 -42.07 30.66 27.80
C ARG A 13 -42.27 31.82 26.81
N ILE A 14 -43.32 31.64 26.02
CA ILE A 14 -43.92 32.51 24.99
C ILE A 14 -44.62 33.72 25.63
N ALA A 15 -44.56 34.90 25.00
CA ALA A 15 -45.48 36.00 25.26
C ALA A 15 -45.81 36.79 23.97
N LEU A 16 -47.11 36.81 23.67
CA LEU A 16 -47.81 37.64 22.67
C LEU A 16 -47.71 39.13 23.03
N CYS A 17 -47.55 40.02 22.04
CA CYS A 17 -47.97 41.42 22.19
C CYS A 17 -48.45 42.06 20.86
N ALA A 18 -49.75 42.31 20.85
CA ALA A 18 -50.63 43.26 20.16
C ALA A 18 -50.12 44.19 19.03
N LEU A 19 -50.96 44.21 17.98
CA LEU A 19 -51.07 45.17 16.89
C LEU A 19 -51.28 46.63 17.34
N SER A 20 -50.67 47.57 16.61
CA SER A 20 -51.26 48.88 16.33
C SER A 20 -50.88 49.36 14.92
N ALA A 21 -51.89 49.78 14.18
CA ALA A 21 -51.84 50.17 12.79
C ALA A 21 -51.46 51.64 12.62
N ALA A 22 -50.65 51.93 11.60
CA ALA A 22 -50.56 53.25 10.99
C ALA A 22 -50.39 53.06 9.47
N ALA A 23 -51.44 53.38 8.72
CA ALA A 23 -51.46 53.41 7.27
C ALA A 23 -50.91 54.76 6.77
N ILE A 24 -49.97 54.72 5.83
CA ILE A 24 -49.66 55.85 4.95
C ILE A 24 -49.60 55.32 3.52
N LEU A 25 -50.35 56.01 2.65
CA LEU A 25 -50.71 55.70 1.27
C LEU A 25 -49.48 55.49 0.35
N CYS A 26 -49.45 54.38 -0.38
CA CYS A 26 -48.72 54.27 -1.64
C CYS A 26 -49.70 54.51 -2.80
N ALA A 27 -49.49 55.61 -3.53
CA ALA A 27 -50.14 55.85 -4.81
C ALA A 27 -49.49 54.99 -5.89
N ALA A 28 -50.31 54.30 -6.67
CA ALA A 28 -49.91 53.49 -7.81
C ALA A 28 -49.46 54.39 -8.97
N ALA A 29 -48.29 54.09 -9.54
CA ALA A 29 -47.92 54.43 -10.90
C ALA A 29 -47.22 53.20 -11.51
N CYS A 30 -47.91 52.51 -12.42
CA CYS A 30 -47.33 51.49 -13.27
C CYS A 30 -46.42 52.16 -14.30
N GLU A 31 -45.11 51.90 -14.24
CA GLU A 31 -44.25 51.99 -15.42
C GLU A 31 -43.98 50.56 -15.91
N LYS A 32 -44.23 50.36 -17.20
CA LYS A 32 -44.05 49.09 -17.93
C LYS A 32 -42.70 48.46 -17.61
N GLU A 33 -42.72 47.22 -17.16
CA GLU A 33 -41.55 46.34 -17.23
C GLU A 33 -41.13 46.22 -18.70
N SER A 34 -39.97 46.77 -19.03
CA SER A 34 -39.28 46.52 -20.28
C SER A 34 -38.84 45.05 -20.30
N GLU A 35 -39.14 44.37 -21.40
CA GLU A 35 -38.69 43.01 -21.67
C GLU A 35 -37.18 42.85 -21.41
N PRO A 36 -36.73 41.68 -20.91
CA PRO A 36 -35.31 41.45 -20.65
C PRO A 36 -34.54 41.46 -21.97
N SER A 37 -33.65 42.43 -22.11
CA SER A 37 -32.69 42.50 -23.22
C SER A 37 -31.78 41.28 -23.19
N ASP A 38 -31.77 40.54 -24.29
CA ASP A 38 -30.78 39.54 -24.66
C ASP A 38 -29.36 40.11 -24.51
N LEU A 39 -28.71 39.79 -23.38
CA LEU A 39 -27.35 40.19 -23.01
C LEU A 39 -26.47 38.95 -22.84
N GLY A 40 -26.47 38.06 -23.82
CA GLY A 40 -25.35 37.11 -23.97
C GLY A 40 -24.04 37.85 -24.29
N PRO A 41 -22.86 37.28 -24.00
CA PRO A 41 -21.57 37.89 -24.33
C PRO A 41 -21.51 38.28 -25.80
N ARG A 42 -21.07 39.50 -26.14
CA ARG A 42 -20.95 39.96 -27.55
C ARG A 42 -19.69 39.44 -28.24
N SER A 43 -18.75 38.91 -27.47
CA SER A 43 -17.48 38.34 -27.92
C SER A 43 -17.50 36.82 -27.81
N PRO A 44 -16.59 36.10 -28.51
CA PRO A 44 -16.46 34.65 -28.37
C PRO A 44 -16.22 34.27 -26.90
N TYR A 45 -16.82 33.16 -26.47
CA TYR A 45 -16.63 32.63 -25.12
C TYR A 45 -16.72 31.10 -25.13
N GLY A 46 -15.98 30.46 -24.24
CA GLY A 46 -15.92 29.01 -24.11
C GLY A 46 -16.42 28.51 -22.77
N MET A 47 -16.85 27.25 -22.73
CA MET A 47 -17.13 26.51 -21.49
C MET A 47 -16.85 25.02 -21.66
N ILE A 48 -16.57 24.35 -20.56
CA ILE A 48 -16.67 22.89 -20.46
C ILE A 48 -18.15 22.48 -20.53
N VAL A 49 -18.46 21.41 -21.27
CA VAL A 49 -19.82 20.87 -21.37
C VAL A 49 -19.97 19.50 -20.72
N GLY A 50 -18.86 18.79 -20.52
CA GLY A 50 -18.84 17.52 -19.81
C GLY A 50 -17.42 16.98 -19.66
N ALA A 51 -17.26 16.05 -18.73
CA ALA A 51 -16.09 15.19 -18.64
C ALA A 51 -16.60 13.75 -18.44
N GLY A 52 -16.00 12.82 -19.16
CA GLY A 52 -16.28 11.38 -19.01
C GLY A 52 -15.74 10.83 -17.70
N ASP A 53 -15.92 9.53 -17.52
CA ASP A 53 -15.33 8.80 -16.39
C ASP A 53 -13.85 8.47 -16.64
N CYS A 54 -13.15 8.13 -15.56
CA CYS A 54 -11.78 7.63 -15.61
C CYS A 54 -11.69 6.37 -16.48
N LYS A 55 -10.89 6.43 -17.54
CA LYS A 55 -10.53 5.28 -18.39
C LYS A 55 -9.45 4.45 -17.69
N LEU A 56 -9.86 3.38 -17.01
CA LEU A 56 -8.94 2.34 -16.54
C LEU A 56 -8.38 1.55 -17.74
N PHE A 57 -7.14 1.06 -17.63
CA PHE A 57 -6.38 0.37 -18.69
C PHE A 57 -7.07 -0.85 -19.34
N GLU A 58 -8.19 -1.36 -18.83
CA GLU A 58 -8.81 -2.60 -19.31
C GLU A 58 -10.26 -2.51 -19.82
N THR A 59 -10.87 -1.33 -19.90
CA THR A 59 -12.23 -1.25 -20.46
C THR A 59 -12.36 -0.11 -21.43
N GLY A 60 -12.19 -0.45 -22.71
CA GLY A 60 -12.64 0.40 -23.81
C GLY A 60 -14.12 0.72 -23.62
N SER A 61 -14.42 2.01 -23.60
CA SER A 61 -15.79 2.53 -23.67
C SER A 61 -15.80 3.75 -24.59
N THR A 62 -16.20 3.47 -25.83
CA THR A 62 -16.99 4.26 -26.80
C THR A 62 -16.85 5.79 -26.79
N ASP A 63 -16.05 6.34 -27.70
CA ASP A 63 -16.55 6.93 -28.97
C ASP A 63 -15.46 7.66 -29.78
N ILE A 64 -14.21 7.73 -29.28
CA ILE A 64 -13.04 8.14 -30.08
C ILE A 64 -11.87 7.17 -29.81
N ASP A 65 -11.56 6.32 -30.80
CA ASP A 65 -10.50 5.29 -30.79
C ASP A 65 -9.09 5.91 -30.87
N ALA A 66 -8.66 6.66 -29.85
CA ALA A 66 -7.25 6.99 -29.66
C ALA A 66 -6.62 5.93 -28.73
N PRO A 67 -5.51 5.27 -29.14
CA PRO A 67 -4.70 4.47 -28.24
C PRO A 67 -4.38 5.23 -26.94
N THR A 68 -4.32 4.55 -25.80
CA THR A 68 -4.07 5.21 -24.50
C THR A 68 -2.76 5.97 -24.46
N ASN A 69 -1.77 5.55 -25.26
CA ASN A 69 -0.47 6.21 -25.42
C ASN A 69 -0.50 7.42 -26.37
N GLN A 70 -1.68 7.84 -26.79
CA GLN A 70 -1.90 9.06 -27.55
C GLN A 70 -2.83 9.97 -26.76
N ASP A 71 -2.46 11.24 -26.81
CA ASP A 71 -3.28 12.33 -26.32
C ASP A 71 -3.75 13.15 -27.53
N CYS A 72 -5.06 13.33 -27.64
CA CYS A 72 -5.68 13.83 -28.85
C CYS A 72 -6.74 14.88 -28.53
N PHE A 73 -7.11 15.69 -29.51
CA PHE A 73 -8.41 16.35 -29.48
C PHE A 73 -9.07 16.35 -30.85
N THR A 74 -10.40 16.37 -30.84
CA THR A 74 -11.23 16.50 -32.03
C THR A 74 -11.97 17.82 -32.02
N TRP A 75 -12.34 18.29 -33.21
CA TRP A 75 -13.14 19.50 -33.35
C TRP A 75 -14.27 19.33 -34.35
N LYS A 76 -15.33 20.11 -34.13
CA LYS A 76 -16.43 20.33 -35.06
C LYS A 76 -16.90 21.77 -35.00
N TYR A 77 -16.75 22.48 -36.10
CA TYR A 77 -17.16 23.86 -36.29
C TYR A 77 -18.44 23.94 -37.13
N THR A 78 -19.44 24.64 -36.62
CA THR A 78 -20.77 24.73 -37.22
C THR A 78 -21.04 26.13 -37.80
N ALA A 79 -22.02 26.20 -38.71
CA ALA A 79 -22.30 27.43 -39.47
C ALA A 79 -22.82 28.60 -38.60
N ASP A 80 -23.30 28.33 -37.39
CA ASP A 80 -23.72 29.30 -36.39
C ASP A 80 -22.55 29.88 -35.57
N GLY A 81 -21.30 29.49 -35.86
CA GLY A 81 -20.11 29.97 -35.15
C GLY A 81 -19.85 29.26 -33.83
N THR A 82 -20.33 28.01 -33.70
CA THR A 82 -20.04 27.16 -32.54
C THR A 82 -18.89 26.20 -32.89
N LEU A 83 -17.88 26.13 -32.02
CA LEU A 83 -16.80 25.15 -32.07
C LEU A 83 -16.98 24.16 -30.91
N GLU A 84 -17.30 22.92 -31.24
CA GLU A 84 -17.33 21.79 -30.32
C GLU A 84 -15.94 21.13 -30.32
N LEU A 85 -15.37 20.89 -29.14
CA LEU A 85 -14.08 20.23 -28.97
C LEU A 85 -14.23 19.06 -28.00
N THR A 86 -13.51 17.98 -28.26
CA THR A 86 -13.36 16.87 -27.30
C THR A 86 -11.88 16.57 -27.16
N HIS A 87 -11.32 16.82 -25.98
CA HIS A 87 -9.99 16.37 -25.59
C HIS A 87 -10.09 14.92 -25.16
N VAL A 88 -9.40 14.04 -25.87
CA VAL A 88 -9.45 12.60 -25.73
C VAL A 88 -8.18 12.13 -25.05
N ASN A 89 -8.33 11.37 -23.97
CA ASN A 89 -7.25 10.93 -23.10
C ASN A 89 -6.52 12.08 -22.37
N ALA A 90 -7.26 13.06 -21.87
CA ALA A 90 -6.73 14.10 -20.99
C ALA A 90 -6.29 13.51 -19.64
N GLY A 91 -5.07 13.78 -19.20
CA GLY A 91 -4.53 13.25 -17.95
C GLY A 91 -4.91 14.09 -16.74
N PHE A 92 -5.54 13.47 -15.73
CA PHE A 92 -5.90 14.07 -14.44
C PHE A 92 -5.65 13.11 -13.27
N ASN A 93 -5.76 13.58 -12.02
CA ASN A 93 -5.86 12.69 -10.87
C ASN A 93 -7.09 11.76 -11.00
N CYS A 94 -7.01 10.52 -10.53
CA CYS A 94 -8.18 9.62 -10.50
C CYS A 94 -9.36 10.16 -9.68
N CYS A 95 -9.09 11.09 -8.76
CA CYS A 95 -10.07 11.76 -7.92
C CYS A 95 -9.90 13.28 -8.08
N PRO A 96 -10.22 13.83 -9.27
CA PRO A 96 -9.91 15.22 -9.62
C PRO A 96 -10.85 16.22 -8.92
N GLY A 97 -11.85 15.73 -8.18
CA GLY A 97 -12.98 16.53 -7.73
C GLY A 97 -13.80 16.98 -8.93
N GLU A 98 -13.61 18.23 -9.33
CA GLU A 98 -14.22 18.83 -10.53
C GLU A 98 -13.11 19.18 -11.53
N ILE A 99 -13.26 18.76 -12.78
CA ILE A 99 -12.40 19.18 -13.88
C ILE A 99 -12.93 20.52 -14.39
N THR A 100 -12.06 21.53 -14.42
CA THR A 100 -12.37 22.90 -14.84
C THR A 100 -11.36 23.37 -15.88
N ALA A 101 -11.68 24.44 -16.61
CA ALA A 101 -10.74 25.00 -17.58
C ALA A 101 -10.88 26.52 -17.74
N ASP A 102 -9.74 27.20 -17.87
CA ASP A 102 -9.67 28.60 -18.27
C ASP A 102 -9.51 28.69 -19.79
N ILE A 103 -10.50 29.26 -20.47
CA ILE A 103 -10.52 29.38 -21.93
C ILE A 103 -10.26 30.83 -22.34
N THR A 104 -9.14 31.05 -23.01
CA THR A 104 -8.74 32.37 -23.54
C THR A 104 -8.81 32.36 -25.06
N ILE A 105 -9.47 33.37 -25.63
CA ILE A 105 -9.59 33.55 -27.08
C ILE A 105 -8.96 34.90 -27.43
N SER A 106 -7.90 34.84 -28.21
CA SER A 106 -7.23 35.99 -28.84
C SER A 106 -7.27 35.82 -30.36
N ASP A 107 -7.16 36.91 -31.12
CA ASP A 107 -7.55 37.01 -32.55
C ASP A 107 -7.28 35.76 -33.43
N ASP A 108 -6.14 35.07 -33.25
CA ASP A 108 -5.76 33.86 -33.97
C ASP A 108 -5.42 32.64 -33.06
N ALA A 109 -5.68 32.72 -31.75
CA ALA A 109 -5.33 31.65 -30.80
C ALA A 109 -6.43 31.38 -29.76
N ILE A 110 -6.73 30.09 -29.58
CA ILE A 110 -7.64 29.54 -28.59
C ILE A 110 -6.79 28.70 -27.63
N THR A 111 -6.67 29.15 -26.38
CA THR A 111 -5.93 28.43 -25.33
C THR A 111 -6.91 27.92 -24.28
N ILE A 112 -6.85 26.62 -24.01
CA ILE A 112 -7.64 25.94 -22.98
C ILE A 112 -6.65 25.44 -21.93
N VAL A 113 -6.69 26.03 -20.74
CA VAL A 113 -5.86 25.62 -19.61
C VAL A 113 -6.69 24.78 -18.68
N GLU A 114 -6.32 23.51 -18.49
CA GLU A 114 -7.10 22.54 -17.73
C GLU A 114 -6.64 22.48 -16.27
N HIS A 115 -7.62 22.28 -15.39
CA HIS A 115 -7.43 22.30 -13.95
C HIS A 115 -8.27 21.20 -13.28
N GLU A 116 -7.75 20.67 -12.19
CA GLU A 116 -8.49 19.83 -11.25
C GLU A 116 -8.73 20.62 -9.95
N LEU A 117 -9.93 20.50 -9.39
CA LEU A 117 -10.30 21.16 -8.14
C LEU A 117 -9.66 20.47 -6.93
N LEU A 118 -9.50 19.15 -7.00
CA LEU A 118 -8.95 18.29 -5.94
C LEU A 118 -7.97 17.27 -6.56
N GLY A 119 -6.96 16.86 -5.80
CA GLY A 119 -6.04 15.78 -6.17
C GLY A 119 -6.04 14.69 -5.10
N GLY A 120 -7.22 14.12 -4.82
CA GLY A 120 -7.46 13.36 -3.60
C GLY A 120 -6.84 11.96 -3.56
N CYS A 121 -6.40 11.44 -4.71
CA CYS A 121 -5.94 10.06 -4.86
C CYS A 121 -4.48 9.99 -5.30
N ARG A 122 -3.82 8.86 -5.02
CA ARG A 122 -2.41 8.60 -5.40
C ARG A 122 -2.30 7.90 -6.76
N CYS A 123 -3.11 8.30 -7.72
CA CYS A 123 -3.06 7.80 -9.09
C CYS A 123 -3.51 8.88 -10.08
N LEU A 124 -3.12 8.72 -11.34
CA LEU A 124 -3.57 9.49 -12.49
C LEU A 124 -4.42 8.60 -13.41
N CYS A 125 -5.32 9.22 -14.16
CA CYS A 125 -6.22 8.55 -15.09
C CYS A 125 -6.47 9.42 -16.32
N LEU A 126 -6.92 8.78 -17.41
CA LEU A 126 -7.29 9.43 -18.66
C LEU A 126 -8.79 9.70 -18.68
N TYR A 127 -9.17 10.90 -19.13
CA TYR A 127 -10.55 11.37 -19.23
C TYR A 127 -10.81 11.92 -20.62
N ASP A 128 -12.06 11.84 -21.08
CA ASP A 128 -12.49 12.60 -22.25
C ASP A 128 -13.22 13.85 -21.78
N VAL A 129 -12.75 15.03 -22.19
CA VAL A 129 -13.28 16.32 -21.74
C VAL A 129 -13.83 17.09 -22.92
N GLU A 130 -15.09 17.52 -22.81
CA GLU A 130 -15.82 18.18 -23.87
C GLU A 130 -15.94 19.69 -23.60
N TYR A 131 -15.75 20.48 -24.65
CA TYR A 131 -15.83 21.94 -24.61
C TYR A 131 -16.71 22.48 -25.73
N LYS A 132 -17.32 23.64 -25.49
CA LYS A 132 -17.98 24.45 -26.52
C LYS A 132 -17.52 25.88 -26.47
N ILE A 133 -17.18 26.42 -27.64
CA ILE A 133 -16.90 27.85 -27.84
C ILE A 133 -17.98 28.42 -28.75
N PHE A 134 -18.66 29.46 -28.29
CA PHE A 134 -19.76 30.10 -28.99
C PHE A 134 -19.33 31.42 -29.61
N LYS A 135 -20.07 31.83 -30.65
CA LYS A 135 -19.89 33.12 -31.34
C LYS A 135 -18.48 33.32 -31.89
N LEU A 136 -17.78 32.23 -32.22
CA LEU A 136 -16.45 32.25 -32.80
C LEU A 136 -16.57 32.55 -34.31
N PRO A 137 -15.96 33.64 -34.82
CA PRO A 137 -15.97 33.91 -36.26
C PRO A 137 -15.20 32.85 -37.05
N PRO A 138 -15.57 32.58 -38.31
CA PRO A 138 -14.79 31.68 -39.15
C PRO A 138 -13.40 32.30 -39.38
N GLY A 139 -12.36 31.50 -39.19
CA GLY A 139 -10.97 31.97 -39.25
C GLY A 139 -9.97 30.84 -39.17
N VAL A 140 -8.70 31.22 -39.15
CA VAL A 140 -7.57 30.33 -38.86
C VAL A 140 -7.19 30.54 -37.41
N TYR A 141 -7.22 29.47 -36.62
CA TYR A 141 -6.91 29.52 -35.19
C TYR A 141 -5.87 28.47 -34.84
N THR A 142 -4.92 28.83 -33.98
CA THR A 142 -4.13 27.87 -33.21
C THR A 142 -4.93 27.45 -31.99
N ILE A 143 -5.34 26.19 -31.94
CA ILE A 143 -6.00 25.58 -30.79
C ILE A 143 -4.91 24.91 -29.95
N ARG A 144 -4.85 25.22 -28.65
CA ARG A 144 -3.83 24.71 -27.74
C ARG A 144 -4.45 24.32 -26.39
N PHE A 145 -4.12 23.12 -25.94
CA PHE A 145 -4.36 22.66 -24.57
C PHE A 145 -3.12 22.88 -23.70
N VAL A 146 -3.34 23.23 -22.44
CA VAL A 146 -2.31 23.28 -21.39
C VAL A 146 -2.78 22.38 -20.27
N GLU A 147 -2.13 21.23 -20.18
CA GLU A 147 -2.56 20.12 -19.32
C GLU A 147 -1.77 20.09 -18.00
N PRO A 148 -2.39 19.67 -16.88
CA PRO A 148 -1.74 19.66 -15.58
C PRO A 148 -0.58 18.65 -15.47
N TYR A 149 -0.65 17.52 -16.19
CA TYR A 149 0.30 16.40 -16.05
C TYR A 149 1.19 16.14 -17.27
N ALA A 150 1.10 16.97 -18.31
CA ALA A 150 1.92 16.89 -19.53
C ALA A 150 3.32 17.55 -19.39
N LEU A 151 3.90 17.57 -18.19
CA LEU A 151 5.08 18.39 -17.90
C LEU A 151 6.32 17.94 -18.68
N GLY A 152 6.71 18.74 -19.68
CA GLY A 152 7.91 18.53 -20.50
C GLY A 152 7.65 17.85 -21.85
N ASP A 153 6.42 17.46 -22.11
CA ASP A 153 6.00 16.84 -23.37
C ASP A 153 5.79 17.83 -24.52
N PRO A 154 5.71 17.35 -25.78
CA PRO A 154 5.26 18.16 -26.91
C PRO A 154 3.89 18.82 -26.64
N PRO A 155 3.69 20.07 -27.06
CA PRO A 155 2.41 20.75 -26.83
C PRO A 155 1.29 20.11 -27.67
N LEU A 156 0.14 19.85 -27.05
CA LEU A 156 -1.09 19.51 -27.76
C LEU A 156 -1.66 20.77 -28.43
N ALA A 157 -1.18 21.08 -29.63
CA ALA A 157 -1.57 22.27 -30.36
C ALA A 157 -1.54 22.10 -31.89
N VAL A 158 -2.55 22.65 -32.57
CA VAL A 158 -2.63 22.66 -34.04
C VAL A 158 -3.21 23.98 -34.56
N THR A 159 -2.73 24.43 -35.72
CA THR A 159 -3.31 25.57 -36.44
C THR A 159 -4.25 25.07 -37.53
N VAL A 160 -5.53 25.47 -37.47
CA VAL A 160 -6.58 25.01 -38.38
C VAL A 160 -7.43 26.16 -38.88
N GLY A 161 -7.74 26.15 -40.19
CA GLY A 161 -8.79 26.99 -40.77
C GLY A 161 -10.16 26.36 -40.53
N LEU A 162 -10.89 26.80 -39.51
CA LEU A 162 -12.16 26.20 -39.09
C LEU A 162 -13.27 26.29 -40.16
N GLY A 163 -13.23 27.34 -41.00
CA GLY A 163 -14.18 27.47 -42.12
C GLY A 163 -13.91 26.51 -43.28
N SER A 164 -12.64 26.17 -43.53
CA SER A 164 -12.24 25.25 -44.61
C SER A 164 -12.17 23.79 -44.16
N ASN A 165 -11.85 23.55 -42.88
CA ASN A 165 -11.74 22.23 -42.27
C ASN A 165 -12.61 22.18 -41.01
N PRO A 166 -13.95 22.11 -41.17
CA PRO A 166 -14.88 22.23 -40.06
C PRO A 166 -14.81 21.05 -39.09
N THR A 167 -14.24 19.92 -39.48
CA THR A 167 -14.04 18.75 -38.61
C THR A 167 -12.64 18.20 -38.74
N GLY A 168 -12.09 17.67 -37.66
CA GLY A 168 -10.81 16.96 -37.69
C GLY A 168 -10.34 16.51 -36.31
N SER A 169 -9.14 15.96 -36.27
CA SER A 169 -8.45 15.54 -35.05
C SER A 169 -6.96 15.87 -35.12
N PHE A 170 -6.34 16.01 -33.95
CA PHE A 170 -4.90 16.14 -33.79
C PHE A 170 -4.46 15.35 -32.57
N CYS A 171 -3.33 14.64 -32.67
CA CYS A 171 -2.81 13.78 -31.62
C CYS A 171 -1.30 14.00 -31.45
N VAL A 172 -0.83 13.79 -30.22
CA VAL A 172 0.59 13.64 -29.87
C VAL A 172 0.80 12.32 -29.15
N ASP A 173 1.95 11.69 -29.39
CA ASP A 173 2.33 10.49 -28.64
C ASP A 173 2.83 10.89 -27.24
N ARG A 174 2.45 10.10 -26.24
CA ARG A 174 2.85 10.24 -24.85
C ARG A 174 3.54 8.97 -24.41
N THR A 175 4.65 9.08 -23.67
CA THR A 175 5.53 7.93 -23.37
C THR A 175 5.70 7.66 -21.88
N HIS A 176 4.84 8.23 -21.04
CA HIS A 176 4.83 7.97 -19.60
C HIS A 176 3.41 7.86 -19.06
N TYR A 177 3.30 7.31 -17.86
CA TYR A 177 2.07 7.29 -17.09
C TYR A 177 1.46 8.70 -16.98
N PRO A 178 0.12 8.89 -17.11
CA PRO A 178 -0.94 7.87 -17.31
C PRO A 178 -1.15 7.37 -18.75
N TRP A 179 -0.51 7.96 -19.76
CA TRP A 179 -0.77 7.63 -21.15
C TRP A 179 -0.07 6.34 -21.62
N TYR A 180 1.13 6.10 -21.13
CA TYR A 180 1.92 4.93 -21.53
C TYR A 180 2.36 4.10 -20.34
N GLU A 181 1.90 2.86 -20.35
CA GLU A 181 2.45 1.73 -19.60
C GLU A 181 3.07 0.79 -20.65
N PRO A 182 4.40 0.59 -20.67
CA PRO A 182 5.02 -0.34 -21.60
C PRO A 182 4.40 -1.74 -21.42
N SER A 183 3.91 -2.34 -22.51
CA SER A 183 3.57 -3.75 -22.52
C SER A 183 4.85 -4.57 -22.25
N GLY A 184 5.01 -5.00 -21.00
CA GLY A 184 6.23 -5.63 -20.50
C GLY A 184 6.91 -4.92 -19.32
N SER A 185 6.31 -3.86 -18.74
CA SER A 185 6.65 -3.46 -17.37
C SER A 185 6.47 -4.66 -16.43
N PRO A 186 7.34 -4.86 -15.43
CA PRO A 186 7.08 -5.84 -14.38
C PRO A 186 5.68 -5.54 -13.84
N ALA A 187 4.81 -6.55 -13.78
CA ALA A 187 3.51 -6.35 -13.17
C ALA A 187 3.75 -5.77 -11.77
N GLU A 188 3.03 -4.70 -11.41
CA GLU A 188 3.21 -4.07 -10.11
C GLU A 188 3.09 -5.12 -8.98
N PRO A 189 3.84 -4.98 -7.88
CA PRO A 189 3.71 -5.88 -6.76
C PRO A 189 2.28 -5.84 -6.20
N THR A 190 1.60 -6.98 -6.17
CA THR A 190 0.22 -7.07 -5.70
C THR A 190 0.13 -8.02 -4.51
N GLY A 191 -0.36 -7.49 -3.39
CA GLY A 191 -0.50 -8.25 -2.14
C GLY A 191 -1.96 -8.57 -1.82
N ARG A 192 -2.20 -9.77 -1.26
CA ARG A 192 -3.50 -10.16 -0.71
C ARG A 192 -3.35 -11.05 0.53
N ILE A 193 -4.37 -11.08 1.36
CA ILE A 193 -4.52 -12.12 2.39
C ILE A 193 -5.00 -13.39 1.70
N VAL A 194 -4.33 -14.51 1.97
CA VAL A 194 -4.68 -15.83 1.42
C VAL A 194 -5.28 -16.77 2.46
N TRP A 195 -5.03 -16.50 3.75
CA TRP A 195 -5.57 -17.32 4.83
C TRP A 195 -5.52 -16.59 6.17
N THR A 196 -6.46 -16.91 7.04
CA THR A 196 -6.52 -16.45 8.43
C THR A 196 -6.83 -17.62 9.36
N LEU A 197 -6.19 -17.66 10.53
CA LEU A 197 -6.56 -18.51 11.65
C LEU A 197 -7.09 -17.64 12.78
N ASP A 198 -8.37 -17.81 13.10
CA ASP A 198 -8.95 -17.12 14.23
C ASP A 198 -8.42 -17.65 15.56
N CYS A 199 -8.56 -16.82 16.58
CA CYS A 199 -8.00 -17.10 17.89
C CYS A 199 -8.72 -18.23 18.65
N ASP A 200 -9.97 -18.55 18.31
CA ASP A 200 -10.69 -19.66 18.93
C ASP A 200 -10.26 -20.99 18.33
N ALA A 201 -10.14 -21.08 17.01
CA ALA A 201 -9.53 -22.20 16.30
C ALA A 201 -8.09 -22.42 16.78
N LYS A 202 -7.31 -21.34 16.91
CA LYS A 202 -5.93 -21.41 17.39
C LYS A 202 -5.80 -22.00 18.80
N ARG A 203 -6.72 -21.69 19.74
CA ARG A 203 -6.72 -22.26 21.10
C ARG A 203 -6.89 -23.78 21.12
N THR A 204 -7.45 -24.37 20.07
CA THR A 204 -7.64 -25.82 19.97
C THR A 204 -6.40 -26.55 19.43
N ILE A 205 -5.42 -25.81 18.92
CA ILE A 205 -4.20 -26.35 18.30
C ILE A 205 -3.07 -26.32 19.34
N THR A 206 -2.49 -27.48 19.60
CA THR A 206 -1.21 -27.58 20.32
C THR A 206 -0.10 -27.72 19.30
N PRO A 207 0.68 -26.67 19.01
CA PRO A 207 1.74 -26.75 18.01
C PRO A 207 2.81 -27.77 18.42
N ALA A 208 3.38 -28.45 17.43
CA ALA A 208 4.53 -29.32 17.66
C ALA A 208 5.73 -28.51 18.14
N VAL A 209 6.68 -29.16 18.82
CA VAL A 209 7.93 -28.49 19.23
C VAL A 209 8.67 -28.03 17.98
N GLY A 210 8.94 -26.72 17.88
CA GLY A 210 9.56 -26.11 16.68
C GLY A 210 8.56 -25.49 15.70
N GLU A 211 7.26 -25.55 15.99
CA GLU A 211 6.19 -24.90 15.23
C GLU A 211 5.45 -23.86 16.10
N GLY A 212 4.85 -22.85 15.46
CA GLY A 212 4.14 -21.75 16.13
C GLY A 212 5.04 -20.81 16.95
N ALA A 213 4.62 -19.56 17.07
CA ALA A 213 5.25 -18.57 17.93
C ALA A 213 4.64 -18.64 19.35
N PRO A 214 5.44 -18.54 20.41
CA PRO A 214 4.94 -18.32 21.76
C PRO A 214 3.96 -17.15 21.80
N PRO A 215 2.90 -17.20 22.63
CA PRO A 215 1.89 -16.15 22.69
C PRO A 215 2.45 -14.75 22.96
N ASP A 216 3.61 -14.63 23.61
CA ASP A 216 4.30 -13.38 23.93
C ASP A 216 5.24 -12.88 22.84
N MET A 217 5.07 -13.38 21.62
CA MET A 217 5.81 -12.99 20.44
C MET A 217 4.85 -12.76 19.28
N SER A 218 5.11 -11.70 18.53
CA SER A 218 4.55 -11.47 17.19
C SER A 218 5.66 -11.79 16.20
N CYS A 219 5.44 -12.75 15.31
CA CYS A 219 6.47 -13.26 14.40
C CYS A 219 6.00 -13.27 12.95
N ALA A 220 6.90 -12.99 12.01
CA ALA A 220 6.67 -13.22 10.59
C ALA A 220 7.55 -14.38 10.11
N GLU A 221 6.93 -15.46 9.64
CA GLU A 221 7.61 -16.48 8.83
C GLU A 221 7.41 -16.13 7.36
N TYR A 222 8.49 -16.04 6.58
CA TYR A 222 8.41 -15.73 5.17
C TYR A 222 9.11 -16.77 4.30
N ARG A 223 8.64 -16.90 3.06
CA ARG A 223 9.25 -17.70 2.00
C ARG A 223 9.09 -16.99 0.67
N TYR A 224 10.19 -16.85 -0.05
CA TYR A 224 10.22 -16.29 -1.39
C TYR A 224 10.42 -17.40 -2.43
N GLU A 225 9.44 -17.53 -3.31
CA GLU A 225 9.36 -18.56 -4.33
C GLU A 225 9.88 -18.04 -5.68
N SER A 226 10.25 -18.97 -6.57
CA SER A 226 10.55 -18.61 -7.96
C SER A 226 9.32 -18.00 -8.63
N GLY A 227 9.49 -16.91 -9.38
CA GLY A 227 8.39 -16.20 -10.04
C GLY A 227 7.89 -14.96 -9.28
N GLY A 228 8.64 -14.46 -8.29
CA GLY A 228 8.34 -13.19 -7.63
C GLY A 228 7.24 -13.27 -6.58
N ILE A 229 6.99 -14.46 -6.02
CA ILE A 229 5.94 -14.68 -5.02
C ILE A 229 6.57 -14.71 -3.63
N LEU A 230 6.24 -13.71 -2.80
CA LEU A 230 6.57 -13.65 -1.39
C LEU A 230 5.36 -14.10 -0.56
N ARG A 231 5.50 -15.22 0.14
CA ARG A 231 4.53 -15.69 1.14
C ARG A 231 5.00 -15.28 2.51
N ILE A 232 4.10 -14.73 3.32
CA ILE A 232 4.39 -14.36 4.71
C ILE A 232 3.23 -14.82 5.58
N THR A 233 3.53 -15.44 6.72
CA THR A 233 2.57 -15.69 7.79
C THR A 233 2.97 -14.86 8.99
N HIS A 234 2.11 -13.92 9.37
CA HIS A 234 2.21 -13.21 10.65
C HIS A 234 1.54 -14.06 11.73
N GLU A 235 2.37 -14.67 12.56
CA GLU A 235 1.97 -15.46 13.71
C GLU A 235 1.72 -14.56 14.93
N ASN A 236 0.59 -14.78 15.60
CA ASN A 236 0.12 -14.00 16.75
C ASN A 236 -0.07 -12.52 16.42
N ALA A 237 -0.71 -12.21 15.29
CA ALA A 237 -1.19 -10.87 15.01
C ALA A 237 -2.36 -10.51 15.94
N GLY A 238 -2.35 -9.30 16.50
CA GLY A 238 -3.37 -8.87 17.45
C GLY A 238 -4.54 -8.24 16.73
N PHE A 239 -5.73 -8.80 16.87
CA PHE A 239 -7.00 -8.29 16.34
C PHE A 239 -8.11 -8.43 17.37
N ASN A 240 -9.24 -7.76 17.14
CA ASN A 240 -10.43 -7.95 17.95
C ASN A 240 -10.87 -9.42 17.89
N CYS A 241 -11.41 -9.96 19.00
CA CYS A 241 -11.90 -11.34 18.98
C CYS A 241 -13.10 -11.54 18.05
N CYS A 242 -13.86 -10.47 17.82
CA CYS A 242 -14.99 -10.43 16.91
C CYS A 242 -14.67 -9.52 15.74
N ALA A 243 -13.43 -9.59 15.26
CA ALA A 243 -13.05 -8.97 14.00
C ALA A 243 -14.01 -9.47 12.91
N GLY A 244 -14.52 -8.56 12.08
CA GLY A 244 -15.25 -8.94 10.89
C GLY A 244 -14.30 -9.48 9.82
N GLU A 245 -14.15 -8.77 8.72
CA GLU A 245 -13.14 -9.05 7.72
C GLU A 245 -11.79 -8.45 8.13
N ILE A 246 -10.78 -9.31 8.27
CA ILE A 246 -9.38 -8.87 8.35
C ILE A 246 -8.94 -8.46 6.95
N THR A 247 -8.50 -7.21 6.81
CA THR A 247 -8.00 -6.66 5.55
C THR A 247 -6.56 -6.20 5.74
N ALA A 248 -5.83 -6.06 4.62
CA ALA A 248 -4.49 -5.49 4.65
C ALA A 248 -4.26 -4.58 3.44
N ILE A 249 -3.60 -3.45 3.68
CA ILE A 249 -3.01 -2.63 2.62
C ILE A 249 -1.54 -3.00 2.52
N ILE A 250 -1.14 -3.51 1.37
CA ILE A 250 0.23 -3.93 1.10
C ILE A 250 0.82 -2.99 0.07
N THR A 251 1.98 -2.42 0.39
CA THR A 251 2.73 -1.51 -0.49
C THR A 251 4.16 -2.01 -0.61
N VAL A 252 4.71 -1.93 -1.83
CA VAL A 252 6.08 -2.31 -2.14
C VAL A 252 6.72 -1.14 -2.88
N GLU A 253 7.48 -0.33 -2.17
CA GLU A 253 8.06 0.90 -2.70
C GLU A 253 9.47 1.07 -2.13
N ASP A 254 10.45 1.47 -2.95
CA ASP A 254 11.81 1.82 -2.53
C ASP A 254 12.52 0.75 -1.65
N GLY A 255 12.31 -0.53 -1.94
CA GLY A 255 12.88 -1.64 -1.14
C GLY A 255 12.22 -1.81 0.23
N VAL A 256 11.01 -1.28 0.42
CA VAL A 256 10.23 -1.44 1.65
C VAL A 256 8.91 -2.12 1.32
N ILE A 257 8.61 -3.22 2.01
CA ILE A 257 7.31 -3.89 1.96
C ILE A 257 6.57 -3.53 3.25
N THR A 258 5.53 -2.71 3.14
CA THR A 258 4.69 -2.35 4.29
C THR A 258 3.37 -3.08 4.22
N ILE A 259 3.06 -3.84 5.28
CA ILE A 259 1.80 -4.56 5.45
C ILE A 259 1.03 -3.85 6.57
N VAL A 260 -0.02 -3.12 6.20
CA VAL A 260 -0.90 -2.42 7.14
C VAL A 260 -2.12 -3.26 7.39
N GLU A 261 -2.18 -3.85 8.58
CA GLU A 261 -3.26 -4.73 9.02
C GLU A 261 -4.45 -3.93 9.54
N ARG A 262 -5.66 -4.37 9.18
CA ARG A 262 -6.92 -3.73 9.55
C ARG A 262 -8.01 -4.76 9.79
N GLU A 263 -9.01 -4.35 10.53
CA GLU A 263 -10.30 -5.04 10.63
C GLU A 263 -11.39 -4.04 10.25
N ASP A 264 -12.43 -4.52 9.57
CA ASP A 264 -13.56 -3.68 9.16
C ASP A 264 -14.50 -3.33 10.33
N ARG A 265 -14.56 -4.21 11.34
CA ARG A 265 -15.38 -4.10 12.55
C ARG A 265 -14.71 -4.80 13.72
N GLY A 266 -14.92 -4.25 14.91
CA GLY A 266 -14.48 -4.81 16.19
C GLY A 266 -15.63 -4.79 17.19
N ASP A 267 -16.53 -5.76 17.08
CA ASP A 267 -17.83 -5.76 17.78
C ASP A 267 -17.73 -6.24 19.26
N CYS A 268 -16.53 -6.58 19.74
CA CYS A 268 -16.28 -7.12 21.08
C CYS A 268 -15.22 -6.33 21.87
N ASP A 269 -15.36 -6.30 23.19
CA ASP A 269 -14.38 -5.68 24.12
C ASP A 269 -13.27 -6.69 24.49
N CYS A 270 -12.61 -7.25 23.47
CA CYS A 270 -11.44 -8.08 23.64
C CYS A 270 -10.56 -8.10 22.40
N ILE A 271 -9.27 -8.34 22.61
CA ILE A 271 -8.25 -8.57 21.59
C ILE A 271 -7.74 -10.01 21.76
N CYS A 272 -7.44 -10.68 20.66
CA CYS A 272 -6.84 -11.99 20.69
C CYS A 272 -5.81 -12.16 19.55
N LEU A 273 -5.14 -13.32 19.56
CA LEU A 273 -4.04 -13.62 18.65
C LEU A 273 -4.53 -14.45 17.46
N TRP A 274 -4.42 -13.88 16.27
CA TRP A 274 -4.72 -14.50 15.00
C TRP A 274 -3.43 -14.87 14.29
N ASP A 275 -3.50 -15.81 13.34
CA ASP A 275 -2.45 -15.95 12.33
C ASP A 275 -3.00 -15.46 10.99
N VAL A 276 -2.24 -14.61 10.30
CA VAL A 276 -2.66 -14.06 9.00
C VAL A 276 -1.58 -14.34 7.98
N SER A 277 -1.97 -14.96 6.86
CA SER A 277 -1.08 -15.31 5.77
C SER A 277 -1.35 -14.44 4.56
N TYR A 278 -0.26 -13.96 3.97
CA TYR A 278 -0.21 -13.06 2.83
C TYR A 278 0.50 -13.73 1.65
N GLU A 279 0.08 -13.35 0.45
CA GLU A 279 0.78 -13.61 -0.78
C GLU A 279 0.99 -12.28 -1.50
N ILE A 280 2.24 -11.96 -1.81
CA ILE A 280 2.64 -10.77 -2.55
C ILE A 280 3.30 -11.24 -3.84
N ALA A 281 2.62 -11.03 -4.96
CA ALA A 281 3.10 -11.39 -6.29
C ALA A 281 3.94 -10.26 -6.89
N ASN A 282 4.74 -10.59 -7.90
CA ASN A 282 5.61 -9.69 -8.66
C ASN A 282 6.60 -8.89 -7.81
N VAL A 283 7.06 -9.45 -6.69
CA VAL A 283 8.15 -8.87 -5.91
C VAL A 283 9.47 -9.23 -6.60
N GLU A 284 10.24 -8.24 -7.03
CA GLU A 284 11.55 -8.47 -7.64
C GLU A 284 12.57 -8.99 -6.60
N PRO A 285 13.55 -9.85 -6.98
CA PRO A 285 14.61 -10.25 -6.07
C PRO A 285 15.43 -9.06 -5.58
N GLY A 286 15.77 -9.03 -4.29
CA GLY A 286 16.52 -7.91 -3.73
C GLY A 286 16.48 -7.83 -2.21
N ALA A 287 17.15 -6.83 -1.66
CA ALA A 287 17.09 -6.53 -0.24
C ALA A 287 15.85 -5.66 0.05
N TYR A 288 15.02 -6.11 0.98
CA TYR A 288 13.83 -5.41 1.44
C TYR A 288 13.83 -5.21 2.95
N VAL A 289 13.23 -4.13 3.40
CA VAL A 289 12.74 -3.99 4.78
C VAL A 289 11.26 -4.33 4.78
N ILE A 290 10.88 -5.37 5.52
CA ILE A 290 9.48 -5.78 5.69
C ILE A 290 9.00 -5.22 7.02
N ARG A 291 7.91 -4.44 7.00
CA ARG A 291 7.33 -3.76 8.17
C ARG A 291 5.84 -4.07 8.29
N PHE A 292 5.43 -4.46 9.49
CA PHE A 292 4.03 -4.58 9.86
C PHE A 292 3.55 -3.34 10.61
N VAL A 293 2.38 -2.83 10.19
CA VAL A 293 1.61 -1.84 10.93
C VAL A 293 0.40 -2.55 11.50
N GLU A 294 0.56 -2.98 12.75
CA GLU A 294 -0.43 -3.74 13.52
C GLU A 294 -1.47 -2.82 14.17
N PRO A 295 -2.78 -3.12 14.11
CA PRO A 295 -3.83 -2.24 14.62
C PRO A 295 -3.80 -2.07 16.15
N TYR A 296 -3.38 -3.11 16.88
CA TYR A 296 -3.40 -3.14 18.35
C TYR A 296 -2.01 -3.15 19.00
N ARG A 297 -0.93 -2.99 18.24
CA ARG A 297 0.42 -2.81 18.81
C ARG A 297 0.49 -1.44 19.51
N ARG A 298 1.00 -1.40 20.73
CA ARG A 298 1.21 -0.12 21.44
C ARG A 298 2.42 0.62 20.89
N ALA A 299 2.45 1.93 21.11
CA ALA A 299 3.56 2.77 20.64
C ALA A 299 4.90 2.45 21.31
N ASP A 300 4.88 1.87 22.52
CA ASP A 300 6.08 1.47 23.26
C ASP A 300 6.52 0.03 23.00
N ASP A 301 5.73 -0.76 22.27
CA ASP A 301 6.13 -2.10 21.82
C ASP A 301 7.05 -1.99 20.60
N GLU A 302 8.05 -2.88 20.51
CA GLU A 302 8.93 -2.95 19.34
C GLU A 302 8.13 -3.32 18.07
N PRO A 303 8.28 -2.59 16.96
CA PRO A 303 7.59 -2.95 15.71
C PRO A 303 8.09 -4.31 15.18
N LEU A 304 7.20 -5.09 14.57
CA LEU A 304 7.61 -6.23 13.76
C LEU A 304 8.15 -5.69 12.42
N GLU A 305 9.47 -5.50 12.38
CA GLU A 305 10.21 -4.98 11.24
C GLU A 305 11.55 -5.69 11.11
N PHE A 306 11.88 -6.12 9.88
CA PHE A 306 13.12 -6.85 9.64
C PHE A 306 13.60 -6.69 8.20
N ALA A 307 14.91 -6.81 8.01
CA ALA A 307 15.52 -6.88 6.69
C ALA A 307 15.50 -8.32 6.17
N ALA A 308 15.13 -8.50 4.91
CA ALA A 308 15.17 -9.77 4.21
C ALA A 308 15.84 -9.60 2.84
N ASN A 309 16.77 -10.49 2.51
CA ASN A 309 17.32 -10.57 1.15
C ASN A 309 16.56 -11.64 0.38
N LEU A 310 15.65 -11.22 -0.49
CA LEU A 310 14.76 -12.06 -1.25
C LEU A 310 15.47 -12.55 -2.52
N ALA A 311 15.99 -13.76 -2.46
CA ALA A 311 16.50 -14.53 -3.59
C ALA A 311 15.74 -15.86 -3.67
N ALA A 312 15.72 -16.52 -4.83
CA ALA A 312 14.94 -17.75 -5.02
C ALA A 312 15.19 -18.78 -3.89
N GLY A 313 14.13 -19.17 -3.19
CA GLY A 313 14.21 -20.09 -2.05
C GLY A 313 14.59 -19.46 -0.71
N ALA A 314 14.77 -18.13 -0.65
CA ALA A 314 14.97 -17.42 0.61
C ALA A 314 13.77 -17.62 1.52
N ALA A 315 14.05 -17.94 2.78
CA ALA A 315 13.05 -18.08 3.83
C ALA A 315 13.66 -17.59 5.14
N GLY A 316 12.83 -17.29 6.12
CA GLY A 316 13.29 -16.89 7.43
C GLY A 316 12.16 -16.62 8.38
N VAL A 317 12.53 -16.37 9.63
CA VAL A 317 11.61 -15.99 10.70
C VAL A 317 12.16 -14.75 11.39
N ALA A 318 11.31 -13.75 11.59
CA ALA A 318 11.60 -12.58 12.41
C ALA A 318 10.54 -12.45 13.49
N CYS A 319 10.93 -12.02 14.69
CA CYS A 319 10.02 -11.91 15.82
C CYS A 319 10.25 -10.61 16.58
N ALA A 320 9.17 -10.02 17.07
CA ALA A 320 9.15 -8.94 18.02
C ALA A 320 8.53 -9.41 19.34
N GLY A 321 9.19 -9.08 20.45
CA GLY A 321 8.66 -9.39 21.78
C GLY A 321 7.41 -8.57 22.09
N ARG A 322 6.47 -9.17 22.82
CA ARG A 322 5.27 -8.49 23.30
C ARG A 322 5.18 -8.71 24.81
N LEU A 323 4.83 -7.67 25.56
CA LEU A 323 4.87 -7.71 27.03
C LEU A 323 3.48 -7.58 27.66
N ARG A 324 2.43 -7.37 26.86
CA ARG A 324 1.11 -7.00 27.37
C ARG A 324 0.01 -7.70 26.57
N TYR A 325 -1.17 -7.76 27.18
CA TYR A 325 -2.39 -8.26 26.55
C TYR A 325 -2.56 -7.72 25.11
N PRO A 326 -2.98 -8.56 24.15
CA PRO A 326 -3.34 -9.99 24.23
C PRO A 326 -2.19 -11.00 24.31
N TRP A 327 -0.95 -10.56 24.10
CA TRP A 327 0.23 -11.44 24.02
C TRP A 327 0.76 -11.94 25.37
N SER A 328 0.14 -11.61 26.50
CA SER A 328 0.75 -11.82 27.81
C SER A 328 0.56 -13.22 28.41
N HIS A 329 1.68 -13.81 28.86
CA HIS A 329 1.90 -14.13 30.28
C HIS A 329 3.27 -13.55 30.66
N GLU A 330 3.40 -12.87 31.81
CA GLU A 330 4.72 -12.42 32.30
C GLU A 330 5.59 -13.67 32.48
N ARG A 331 6.64 -13.79 31.66
CA ARG A 331 7.60 -14.88 31.76
C ARG A 331 8.83 -14.41 32.51
N THR A 332 9.32 -15.26 33.39
CA THR A 332 10.63 -15.12 34.02
C THR A 332 11.74 -15.42 33.02
N GLN A 333 12.96 -14.96 33.32
CA GLN A 333 14.12 -15.27 32.50
C GLN A 333 14.35 -16.78 32.39
N GLU A 334 14.08 -17.52 33.46
CA GLU A 334 14.18 -18.97 33.54
C GLU A 334 13.16 -19.66 32.61
N GLU A 335 11.92 -19.17 32.55
CA GLU A 335 10.89 -19.73 31.66
C GLU A 335 11.21 -19.46 30.18
N ASP A 336 11.69 -18.26 29.84
CA ASP A 336 12.15 -17.94 28.49
C ASP A 336 13.34 -18.81 28.10
N TRP A 337 14.30 -18.96 29.01
CA TRP A 337 15.47 -19.81 28.80
C TRP A 337 15.05 -21.28 28.62
N ALA A 338 14.14 -21.80 29.45
CA ALA A 338 13.65 -23.17 29.35
C ALA A 338 12.92 -23.41 28.03
N PHE A 339 12.22 -22.40 27.51
CA PHE A 339 11.61 -22.48 26.18
C PHE A 339 12.67 -22.55 25.07
N LEU A 340 13.68 -21.68 25.10
CA LEU A 340 14.80 -21.73 24.14
C LEU A 340 15.56 -23.05 24.24
N ASP A 341 15.77 -23.58 25.45
CA ASP A 341 16.48 -24.85 25.65
C ASP A 341 15.68 -26.04 25.08
N ARG A 342 14.34 -26.03 25.18
CA ARG A 342 13.48 -27.02 24.50
C ARG A 342 13.64 -26.98 22.98
N LEU A 343 13.62 -25.79 22.37
CA LEU A 343 13.84 -25.63 20.93
C LEU A 343 15.24 -26.09 20.52
N ARG A 344 16.26 -25.72 21.29
CA ARG A 344 17.63 -26.20 21.09
C ARG A 344 17.70 -27.72 21.14
N GLY A 345 17.09 -28.35 22.14
CA GLY A 345 17.05 -29.80 22.30
C GLY A 345 16.40 -30.48 21.10
N PHE A 346 15.28 -29.92 20.61
CA PHE A 346 14.61 -30.40 19.40
C PHE A 346 15.50 -30.30 18.17
N ILE A 347 16.16 -29.16 17.94
CA ILE A 347 17.07 -28.95 16.79
C ILE A 347 18.23 -29.94 16.82
N LEU A 348 18.86 -30.13 17.99
CA LEU A 348 19.96 -31.09 18.14
C LEU A 348 19.48 -32.53 17.93
N GLY A 349 18.27 -32.87 18.40
CA GLY A 349 17.64 -34.16 18.15
C GLY A 349 17.33 -34.39 16.67
N TYR A 350 16.86 -33.35 15.97
CA TYR A 350 16.58 -33.39 14.53
C TYR A 350 17.85 -33.60 13.70
N ILE A 351 18.96 -32.94 14.06
CA ILE A 351 20.28 -33.18 13.45
C ILE A 351 20.77 -34.61 13.74
N GLY A 352 20.57 -35.08 14.98
CA GLY A 352 20.90 -36.44 15.40
C GLY A 352 22.40 -36.75 15.26
N ALA A 353 22.71 -37.97 14.81
CA ALA A 353 24.09 -38.45 14.66
C ALA A 353 24.83 -37.89 13.43
N ALA A 354 24.12 -37.15 12.55
CA ALA A 354 24.64 -36.57 11.30
C ALA A 354 25.53 -37.55 10.49
N PRO A 355 25.01 -38.72 10.06
CA PRO A 355 25.79 -39.73 9.35
C PRO A 355 26.27 -39.23 7.99
N CYS A 356 27.39 -39.72 7.49
CA CYS A 356 27.90 -39.37 6.16
C CYS A 356 28.57 -40.55 5.46
N GLY A 357 28.45 -40.58 4.13
CA GLY A 357 29.26 -41.42 3.25
C GLY A 357 30.52 -40.71 2.76
N GLY A 358 30.52 -39.37 2.77
CA GLY A 358 31.69 -38.54 2.50
C GLY A 358 31.46 -37.06 2.82
N ASP A 359 32.48 -36.23 2.62
CA ASP A 359 32.43 -34.79 2.96
C ASP A 359 31.27 -34.03 2.26
N GLY A 360 30.85 -34.52 1.09
CA GLY A 360 29.75 -33.94 0.31
C GLY A 360 28.39 -33.96 1.02
N ASP A 361 28.22 -34.80 2.04
CA ASP A 361 26.99 -34.89 2.83
C ASP A 361 26.93 -33.87 3.98
N CYS A 362 28.07 -33.27 4.32
CA CYS A 362 28.22 -32.46 5.52
C CYS A 362 28.04 -30.96 5.24
N ARG A 363 27.19 -30.31 6.02
CA ARG A 363 26.89 -28.87 5.94
C ARG A 363 26.95 -28.26 7.33
N TYR A 364 26.87 -26.94 7.42
CA TYR A 364 26.76 -26.24 8.70
C TYR A 364 25.68 -25.15 8.64
N ILE A 365 25.18 -24.76 9.81
CA ILE A 365 24.19 -23.69 9.97
C ILE A 365 24.53 -22.81 11.18
N ALA A 366 24.27 -21.51 11.05
CA ALA A 366 24.45 -20.51 12.11
C ALA A 366 23.41 -20.71 13.22
N PHE A 367 23.85 -20.81 14.48
CA PHE A 367 22.98 -21.17 15.60
C PHE A 367 23.11 -20.21 16.79
N GLY A 368 21.96 -19.68 17.21
CA GLY A 368 21.82 -18.58 18.15
C GLY A 368 22.08 -17.22 17.51
N ALA A 369 21.79 -16.16 18.24
CA ALA A 369 22.03 -14.78 17.83
C ALA A 369 22.75 -14.02 18.96
N LYS A 370 23.90 -13.43 18.67
CA LYS A 370 24.61 -12.56 19.61
C LYS A 370 23.99 -11.15 19.61
N PRO A 371 23.92 -10.45 20.76
CA PRO A 371 23.53 -9.04 20.85
C PRO A 371 24.26 -8.11 19.88
N CYS A 372 25.54 -8.38 19.61
CA CYS A 372 26.39 -7.61 18.71
C CYS A 372 26.30 -8.03 17.23
N GLY A 373 25.44 -9.00 16.89
CA GLY A 373 25.34 -9.60 15.57
C GLY A 373 26.13 -10.90 15.40
N GLY A 374 25.71 -11.70 14.41
CA GLY A 374 26.26 -13.03 14.15
C GLY A 374 25.76 -14.10 15.13
N PRO A 375 26.10 -15.38 14.89
CA PRO A 375 25.64 -16.47 15.74
C PRO A 375 26.49 -16.67 16.99
N TRP A 376 25.94 -17.39 17.98
CA TRP A 376 26.73 -17.86 19.12
C TRP A 376 27.71 -18.96 18.72
N ARG A 377 27.32 -19.83 17.79
CA ARG A 377 28.14 -20.92 17.23
C ARG A 377 27.57 -21.39 15.89
N TYR A 378 28.24 -22.34 15.26
CA TYR A 378 27.70 -23.09 14.14
C TYR A 378 27.40 -24.53 14.55
N LEU A 379 26.39 -25.13 13.93
CA LEU A 379 26.10 -26.56 14.05
C LEU A 379 26.45 -27.25 12.73
N VAL A 380 27.17 -28.37 12.80
CA VAL A 380 27.42 -29.24 11.65
C VAL A 380 26.31 -30.28 11.59
N TYR A 381 25.79 -30.54 10.38
CA TYR A 381 24.72 -31.50 10.14
C TYR A 381 24.95 -32.27 8.84
N SER A 382 24.20 -33.36 8.65
CA SER A 382 24.22 -34.16 7.43
C SER A 382 22.94 -33.99 6.63
N THR A 383 23.07 -33.85 5.32
CA THR A 383 21.93 -33.85 4.40
C THR A 383 21.31 -35.23 4.19
N LEU A 384 21.92 -36.31 4.72
CA LEU A 384 21.37 -37.67 4.62
C LEU A 384 20.20 -37.92 5.58
N ASN A 385 20.14 -37.20 6.71
CA ASN A 385 19.11 -37.40 7.73
C ASN A 385 18.41 -36.11 8.19
N ALA A 386 18.93 -34.93 7.85
CA ALA A 386 18.30 -33.65 8.17
C ALA A 386 18.05 -32.85 6.88
N ASP A 387 16.78 -32.52 6.64
CA ASP A 387 16.38 -31.68 5.51
C ASP A 387 16.87 -30.24 5.75
N PRO A 388 17.69 -29.65 4.84
CA PRO A 388 18.20 -28.29 4.99
C PRO A 388 17.12 -27.22 5.13
N VAL A 389 15.98 -27.36 4.43
CA VAL A 389 14.89 -26.39 4.44
C VAL A 389 14.17 -26.44 5.78
N VAL A 390 13.88 -27.63 6.27
CA VAL A 390 13.22 -27.82 7.58
C VAL A 390 14.15 -27.34 8.71
N LEU A 391 15.44 -27.74 8.65
CA LEU A 391 16.44 -27.34 9.65
C LEU A 391 16.63 -25.81 9.68
N ALA A 392 16.72 -25.17 8.51
CA ALA A 392 16.85 -23.72 8.42
C ALA A 392 15.67 -23.01 9.10
N ARG A 393 14.43 -23.42 8.78
CA ARG A 393 13.22 -22.84 9.38
C ARG A 393 13.22 -22.93 10.91
N ILE A 394 13.51 -24.11 11.48
CA ILE A 394 13.49 -24.28 12.95
C ILE A 394 14.65 -23.55 13.64
N VAL A 395 15.82 -23.44 12.98
CA VAL A 395 16.97 -22.68 13.49
C VAL A 395 16.73 -21.18 13.41
N ASP A 396 16.14 -20.67 12.33
CA ASP A 396 15.79 -19.25 12.19
C ASP A 396 14.78 -18.84 13.27
N ARG A 397 13.80 -19.70 13.55
CA ARG A 397 12.87 -19.51 14.66
C ARG A 397 13.59 -19.42 15.99
N TYR A 398 14.48 -20.36 16.30
CA TYR A 398 15.32 -20.29 17.51
C TYR A 398 16.16 -18.99 17.56
N ASN A 399 16.76 -18.59 16.44
CA ASN A 399 17.61 -17.40 16.34
C ASN A 399 16.80 -16.12 16.59
N ALA A 400 15.64 -15.97 15.94
CA ALA A 400 14.73 -14.85 16.13
C ALA A 400 14.29 -14.72 17.59
N MET A 401 13.98 -15.84 18.23
CA MET A 401 13.59 -15.88 19.64
C MET A 401 14.77 -15.58 20.57
N ASN A 402 15.97 -16.02 20.21
CA ASN A 402 17.19 -15.68 20.96
C ASN A 402 17.52 -14.19 20.88
N VAL A 403 17.24 -13.51 19.74
CA VAL A 403 17.32 -12.04 19.63
C VAL A 403 16.40 -11.36 20.64
N VAL A 404 15.12 -11.76 20.67
CA VAL A 404 14.13 -11.21 21.62
C VAL A 404 14.57 -11.45 23.07
N PHE A 405 15.01 -12.67 23.40
CA PHE A 405 15.52 -13.02 24.74
C PHE A 405 16.69 -12.13 25.16
N ASN A 406 17.68 -11.94 24.28
CA ASN A 406 18.85 -11.13 24.60
C ASN A 406 18.49 -9.69 24.93
N ARG A 407 17.58 -9.10 24.16
CA ARG A 407 17.11 -7.73 24.36
C ARG A 407 16.29 -7.61 25.64
N ARG A 408 15.33 -8.50 25.83
CA ARG A 408 14.43 -8.52 27.00
C ARG A 408 15.20 -8.63 28.32
N TRP A 409 16.23 -9.46 28.36
CA TRP A 409 16.98 -9.77 29.58
C TRP A 409 18.37 -9.12 29.65
N GLY A 410 18.66 -8.16 28.76
CA GLY A 410 19.92 -7.42 28.78
C GLY A 410 21.16 -8.31 28.68
N ILE A 411 21.09 -9.41 27.91
CA ILE A 411 22.20 -10.35 27.75
C ILE A 411 23.35 -9.66 27.02
N ALA A 412 24.54 -9.72 27.60
CA ALA A 412 25.76 -9.19 27.00
C ALA A 412 26.51 -10.25 26.17
N SER A 413 27.33 -9.80 25.23
CA SER A 413 28.22 -10.63 24.42
C SER A 413 29.64 -10.08 24.43
N ASP A 414 30.60 -10.97 24.23
CA ASP A 414 32.01 -10.66 24.08
C ASP A 414 32.38 -10.08 22.70
N CYS A 415 31.41 -9.97 21.79
CA CYS A 415 31.60 -9.52 20.41
C CYS A 415 32.63 -10.34 19.60
N SER A 416 32.95 -11.56 20.05
CA SER A 416 33.82 -12.46 19.30
C SER A 416 33.06 -13.05 18.10
N ILE A 417 33.77 -13.27 16.99
CA ILE A 417 33.21 -13.95 15.83
C ILE A 417 33.59 -15.44 15.94
N PRO A 418 32.63 -16.37 16.07
CA PRO A 418 32.96 -17.79 16.07
C PRO A 418 33.61 -18.19 14.74
N PRO A 419 34.65 -19.04 14.74
CA PRO A 419 35.29 -19.49 13.51
C PRO A 419 34.28 -20.24 12.63
N LEU A 420 34.39 -20.03 11.32
CA LEU A 420 33.59 -20.77 10.34
C LEU A 420 34.01 -22.25 10.33
N PRO A 421 33.06 -23.20 10.43
CA PRO A 421 33.40 -24.62 10.38
C PRO A 421 33.94 -25.05 9.02
N ARG A 422 34.76 -26.09 9.02
CA ARG A 422 35.05 -26.89 7.84
C ARG A 422 34.36 -28.24 8.00
N PRO A 423 33.11 -28.40 7.53
CA PRO A 423 32.39 -29.66 7.67
C PRO A 423 33.11 -30.76 6.87
N GLY A 424 33.22 -31.95 7.46
CA GLY A 424 33.79 -33.13 6.82
C GLY A 424 33.35 -34.42 7.49
N CYS A 425 33.50 -35.52 6.78
CA CYS A 425 33.08 -36.84 7.23
C CYS A 425 34.19 -37.52 8.01
N VAL A 426 34.00 -37.68 9.32
CA VAL A 426 34.96 -38.29 10.22
C VAL A 426 34.32 -39.54 10.83
N LEU A 427 34.87 -40.71 10.50
CA LEU A 427 34.38 -42.00 10.99
C LEU A 427 32.86 -42.22 10.74
N GLY A 428 32.36 -41.74 9.60
CA GLY A 428 30.95 -41.90 9.21
C GLY A 428 29.98 -40.90 9.85
N SER A 429 30.48 -39.85 10.53
CA SER A 429 29.67 -38.74 11.07
C SER A 429 30.25 -37.38 10.65
N CYS A 430 29.38 -36.42 10.37
CA CYS A 430 29.77 -35.07 10.01
C CYS A 430 30.30 -34.32 11.23
N ALA A 431 31.52 -33.77 11.10
CA ALA A 431 32.18 -32.99 12.13
C ALA A 431 32.86 -31.75 11.54
N ASP A 432 33.24 -30.79 12.39
CA ASP A 432 34.09 -29.66 12.01
C ASP A 432 35.57 -30.07 12.05
N LEU A 433 36.23 -30.13 10.89
CA LEU A 433 37.62 -30.57 10.74
C LEU A 433 38.65 -29.64 11.40
N HIS A 434 38.28 -28.41 11.78
CA HIS A 434 39.17 -27.53 12.56
C HIS A 434 39.26 -27.94 14.03
N ILE A 435 38.22 -28.61 14.53
CA ILE A 435 38.13 -29.12 15.90
C ILE A 435 38.39 -30.62 15.76
N GLY A 436 39.67 -31.02 15.80
CA GLY A 436 40.05 -32.43 15.77
C GLY A 436 39.23 -33.27 16.78
N PRO A 437 39.08 -34.59 16.56
CA PRO A 437 38.17 -35.41 17.36
C PRO A 437 38.51 -35.27 18.85
N ARG A 438 37.50 -34.95 19.67
CA ARG A 438 37.61 -34.99 21.13
C ARG A 438 37.58 -36.42 21.63
#